data_AF-A0A7J7M522-F1
#
_entry.id   AF-A0A7J7M522-F1
#
_cell.length_a   1.000
_cell.length_b   1.000
_cell.length_c   1.000
_cell.angle_alpha   90.00
_cell.angle_beta   90.00
_cell.angle_gamma   90.00
#
_symmetry.space_group_name_H-M   'P 1'
#
loop_
_entity.id
_entity.type
_entity.pdbx_description
1 polymer ?
#
loop_
_entity_poly.entity_id
_entity_poly.type
_entity_poly.pdbx_seq_one_letter_code
_entity_poly.pdbx_strand_id
1 'polypeptide(L)'
;MALLYILFSRLFSQLQLPPLFNHPKSQLQCFGESVYCIGDDYLSRCSSGETPLDRFIAVVGWSISTTRPAVFGVAPYNPILGETHHVSRGTLNVFLEQVSHHPPVSALHATDEKEIVEMIWCQQPAPTFSGASVEVVVHGKRQLKLLNHGENYVMNSPNLLIRLFPRPGVDWVGTVSIGCEESGLEAELYYKGPSFLGFKGNQRSVKGKIFESKTLKTIYEVEGHWDRTVILKDVHNRKASTVIYNAKDVFSKLIKTPVVKDPKGLWATESAVVWGELSERILGKDWDKAREAKRAVEEKERELQRERRSNGETWVPKHFTVSYTKERGWECSPKQKWVPPAPIVAPFRDI
;
A
#
# COMPACT_ATOMS: atom_id res chain seq x y z
N MET A 1 16.20 -18.49 4.29
CA MET A 1 15.19 -19.52 3.99
C MET A 1 13.84 -18.91 3.62
N ALA A 2 13.12 -18.19 4.49
CA ALA A 2 11.81 -17.55 4.22
C ALA A 2 11.73 -16.74 2.90
N LEU A 3 12.71 -15.88 2.68
CA LEU A 3 12.78 -15.00 1.52
C LEU A 3 13.26 -15.69 0.24
N LEU A 4 14.10 -16.71 0.38
CA LEU A 4 14.32 -17.65 -0.71
C LEU A 4 12.97 -18.28 -1.07
N TYR A 5 12.16 -18.75 -0.12
CA TYR A 5 10.85 -19.32 -0.44
C TYR A 5 9.88 -18.34 -1.11
N ILE A 6 9.83 -17.06 -0.72
CA ILE A 6 9.01 -16.03 -1.40
C ILE A 6 9.47 -15.80 -2.86
N LEU A 7 10.79 -15.82 -3.08
CA LEU A 7 11.40 -15.73 -4.41
C LEU A 7 11.11 -16.98 -5.25
N PHE A 8 11.37 -18.15 -4.67
CA PHE A 8 11.24 -19.44 -5.31
C PHE A 8 9.77 -19.83 -5.52
N SER A 9 8.81 -19.38 -4.71
CA SER A 9 7.38 -19.61 -4.92
C SER A 9 6.82 -18.89 -6.15
N ARG A 10 7.45 -17.77 -6.55
CA ARG A 10 7.07 -17.01 -7.74
C ARG A 10 7.88 -17.38 -8.99
N LEU A 11 9.16 -17.75 -8.82
CA LEU A 11 10.00 -18.31 -9.90
C LEU A 11 9.65 -19.76 -10.25
N PHE A 12 9.21 -20.53 -9.25
CA PHE A 12 8.76 -21.92 -9.37
C PHE A 12 7.38 -22.03 -8.76
N SER A 13 6.36 -22.20 -9.60
CA SER A 13 4.93 -22.30 -9.25
C SER A 13 4.55 -23.44 -8.28
N GLN A 14 5.53 -24.18 -7.76
CA GLN A 14 5.35 -25.37 -6.93
C GLN A 14 5.87 -25.23 -5.49
N LEU A 15 6.56 -24.14 -5.14
CA LEU A 15 7.10 -23.96 -3.78
C LEU A 15 6.17 -23.09 -2.94
N GLN A 16 5.46 -23.69 -1.98
CA GLN A 16 4.61 -22.94 -1.05
C GLN A 16 5.45 -22.34 0.08
N LEU A 17 5.26 -21.05 0.38
CA LEU A 17 5.84 -20.42 1.58
C LEU A 17 5.26 -21.10 2.84
N PRO A 18 6.09 -21.61 3.76
CA PRO A 18 5.62 -22.15 5.02
C PRO A 18 4.87 -21.10 5.87
N PRO A 19 3.77 -21.47 6.56
CA PRO A 19 2.99 -20.55 7.42
C PRO A 19 3.80 -19.81 8.49
N LEU A 20 4.91 -20.40 8.95
CA LEU A 20 5.84 -19.76 9.90
C LEU A 20 6.38 -18.41 9.40
N PHE A 21 6.45 -18.23 8.09
CA PHE A 21 6.92 -17.00 7.46
C PHE A 21 5.77 -16.10 6.99
N ASN A 22 4.54 -16.42 7.36
CA ASN A 22 3.40 -15.57 7.07
C ASN A 22 3.10 -14.61 8.23
N HIS A 23 2.97 -13.33 7.90
CA HIS A 23 2.23 -12.39 8.74
C HIS A 23 0.74 -12.69 8.59
N PRO A 24 -0.07 -12.78 9.67
CA PRO A 24 -1.47 -13.19 9.59
C PRO A 24 -2.38 -12.08 9.04
N LYS A 25 -2.09 -11.64 7.82
CA LYS A 25 -2.80 -10.64 7.03
C LYS A 25 -2.62 -10.95 5.56
N SER A 26 -3.67 -10.74 4.79
CA SER A 26 -3.60 -10.67 3.32
C SER A 26 -2.87 -9.41 2.87
N GLN A 27 -2.26 -9.47 1.69
CA GLN A 27 -1.67 -8.28 1.06
C GLN A 27 -2.72 -7.17 0.86
N LEU A 28 -3.99 -7.49 0.64
CA LEU A 28 -5.07 -6.50 0.54
C LEU A 28 -5.24 -5.73 1.86
N GLN A 29 -5.15 -6.43 2.99
CA GLN A 29 -5.20 -5.79 4.31
C GLN A 29 -3.98 -4.88 4.52
N CYS A 30 -2.77 -5.32 4.15
CA CYS A 30 -1.57 -4.48 4.23
C CYS A 30 -1.67 -3.21 3.38
N PHE A 31 -2.22 -3.29 2.17
CA PHE A 31 -2.47 -2.11 1.33
C PHE A 31 -3.52 -1.19 1.94
N GLY A 32 -4.64 -1.74 2.43
CA GLY A 32 -5.66 -0.96 3.12
C GLY A 32 -5.13 -0.24 4.36
N GLU A 33 -4.34 -0.91 5.20
CA GLU A 33 -3.76 -0.33 6.42
C GLU A 33 -2.85 0.87 6.15
N SER A 34 -2.25 0.95 4.95
CA SER A 34 -1.49 2.14 4.54
C SER A 34 -2.36 3.39 4.40
N VAL A 35 -3.66 3.22 4.18
CA VAL A 35 -4.69 4.25 4.00
C VAL A 35 -5.42 4.54 5.30
N TYR A 36 -6.04 3.53 5.91
CA TYR A 36 -6.90 3.75 7.07
C TYR A 36 -6.14 3.69 8.41
N CYS A 37 -5.02 2.97 8.55
CA CYS A 37 -4.28 2.96 9.82
C CYS A 37 -3.25 4.09 9.90
N ILE A 38 -3.69 5.35 9.99
CA ILE A 38 -2.83 6.54 10.19
C ILE A 38 -3.24 7.26 11.48
N GLY A 39 -2.35 7.34 12.48
CA GLY A 39 -2.69 7.84 13.82
C GLY A 39 -3.29 9.25 13.88
N ASP A 40 -2.66 10.22 13.21
CA ASP A 40 -3.21 11.55 12.96
C ASP A 40 -3.82 11.65 11.57
N ASP A 41 -4.82 12.51 11.42
CA ASP A 41 -5.60 12.63 10.19
C ASP A 41 -4.86 13.42 9.10
N TYR A 42 -3.77 12.81 8.60
CA TYR A 42 -3.01 13.33 7.46
C TYR A 42 -3.87 13.49 6.21
N LEU A 43 -4.91 12.66 6.05
CA LEU A 43 -5.77 12.71 4.87
C LEU A 43 -6.67 13.95 4.87
N SER A 44 -7.33 14.27 5.99
CA SER A 44 -8.15 15.49 6.09
C SER A 44 -7.33 16.77 5.90
N ARG A 45 -6.05 16.76 6.32
CA ARG A 45 -5.13 17.89 6.08
C ARG A 45 -4.89 18.18 4.61
N CYS A 46 -4.97 17.17 3.73
CA CYS A 46 -4.84 17.38 2.28
C CYS A 46 -5.91 18.31 1.74
N SER A 47 -7.15 18.22 2.25
CA SER A 47 -8.27 19.04 1.78
C SER A 47 -8.38 20.40 2.49
N SER A 48 -7.80 20.55 3.69
CA SER A 48 -7.94 21.77 4.49
C SER A 48 -6.94 22.89 4.16
N GLY A 49 -5.99 22.66 3.24
CA GLY A 49 -5.00 23.69 2.86
C GLY A 49 -5.65 24.86 2.11
N GLU A 50 -5.28 26.09 2.48
CA GLU A 50 -5.85 27.32 1.92
C GLU A 50 -5.45 27.51 0.46
N THR A 51 -4.15 27.35 0.16
CA THR A 51 -3.62 27.47 -1.21
C THR A 51 -3.38 26.10 -1.85
N PRO A 52 -3.32 26.02 -3.20
CA PRO A 52 -2.92 24.79 -3.89
C PRO A 52 -1.56 24.25 -3.41
N LEU A 53 -0.63 25.14 -3.07
CA LEU A 53 0.68 24.75 -2.54
C LEU A 53 0.58 24.13 -1.15
N ASP A 54 -0.25 24.67 -0.25
CA ASP A 54 -0.45 24.10 1.09
C ASP A 54 -1.07 22.71 1.02
N ARG A 55 -2.06 22.52 0.15
CA ARG A 55 -2.67 21.21 -0.11
C ARG A 55 -1.66 20.24 -0.70
N PHE A 56 -0.88 20.68 -1.69
CA PHE A 56 0.17 19.85 -2.29
C PHE A 56 1.22 19.41 -1.25
N ILE A 57 1.67 20.31 -0.37
CA ILE A 57 2.56 19.99 0.74
C ILE A 57 1.93 18.95 1.68
N ALA A 58 0.64 19.10 2.01
CA ALA A 58 -0.07 18.14 2.83
C ALA A 58 -0.17 16.76 2.15
N VAL A 59 -0.40 16.71 0.83
CA VAL A 59 -0.39 15.47 0.04
C VAL A 59 0.99 14.82 0.03
N VAL A 60 2.08 15.58 -0.05
CA VAL A 60 3.45 15.04 0.11
C VAL A 60 3.62 14.40 1.49
N GLY A 61 3.22 15.11 2.55
CA GLY A 61 3.27 14.59 3.92
C GLY A 61 2.44 13.31 4.12
N TRP A 62 1.22 13.30 3.56
CA TRP A 62 0.34 12.13 3.56
C TRP A 62 0.93 10.96 2.77
N SER A 63 1.51 11.19 1.59
CA SER A 63 2.14 10.14 0.79
C SER A 63 3.28 9.46 1.55
N ILE A 64 4.15 10.23 2.21
CA ILE A 64 5.19 9.71 3.11
C ILE A 64 4.56 8.90 4.24
N SER A 65 3.46 9.40 4.81
CA SER A 65 2.73 8.73 5.90
C SER A 65 2.18 7.36 5.52
N THR A 66 2.03 7.03 4.24
CA THR A 66 1.58 5.69 3.80
C THR A 66 2.69 4.64 3.85
N THR A 67 3.95 5.06 4.03
CA THR A 67 5.09 4.16 4.16
C THR A 67 5.03 3.42 5.50
N ARG A 68 4.99 2.09 5.46
CA ARG A 68 4.89 1.24 6.67
C ARG A 68 6.20 0.50 6.94
N PRO A 69 6.63 0.35 8.21
CA PRO A 69 7.73 -0.54 8.54
C PRO A 69 7.41 -1.98 8.10
N ALA A 70 8.30 -2.57 7.31
CA ALA A 70 8.22 -3.96 6.91
C ALA A 70 9.10 -4.82 7.83
N VAL A 71 8.59 -5.98 8.24
CA VAL A 71 9.33 -6.92 9.08
C VAL A 71 10.11 -7.88 8.19
N PHE A 72 11.42 -7.97 8.39
CA PHE A 72 12.26 -8.89 7.64
C PHE A 72 11.87 -10.35 7.91
N GLY A 73 11.77 -11.14 6.86
CA GLY A 73 11.57 -12.60 6.96
C GLY A 73 10.11 -13.06 7.09
N VAL A 74 9.14 -12.13 7.05
CA VAL A 74 7.72 -12.45 6.98
C VAL A 74 7.06 -11.81 5.76
N ALA A 75 6.04 -12.45 5.21
CA ALA A 75 5.23 -11.94 4.11
C ALA A 75 3.74 -12.06 4.43
N PRO A 76 2.89 -11.14 3.95
CA PRO A 76 1.45 -11.33 4.00
C PRO A 76 1.05 -12.56 3.16
N TYR A 77 -0.20 -13.01 3.31
CA TYR A 77 -0.79 -13.97 2.39
C TYR A 77 -0.88 -13.34 0.99
N ASN A 78 -0.55 -14.12 -0.04
CA ASN A 78 -0.81 -13.73 -1.42
C ASN A 78 -2.32 -13.81 -1.63
N PRO A 79 -3.01 -12.73 -2.02
CA PRO A 79 -4.45 -12.76 -2.14
C PRO A 79 -4.89 -13.72 -3.25
N ILE A 80 -5.98 -14.45 -3.01
CA ILE A 80 -6.59 -15.29 -4.03
C ILE A 80 -7.31 -14.42 -5.07
N LEU A 81 -7.47 -14.91 -6.30
CA LEU A 81 -8.21 -14.17 -7.34
C LEU A 81 -9.67 -13.89 -6.92
N GLY A 82 -10.06 -12.62 -6.88
CA GLY A 82 -11.38 -12.18 -6.41
C GLY A 82 -11.53 -12.02 -4.90
N GLU A 83 -10.44 -12.18 -4.13
CA GLU A 83 -10.43 -11.80 -2.72
C GLU A 83 -10.71 -10.30 -2.56
N THR A 84 -11.42 -9.93 -1.50
CA THR A 84 -11.79 -8.55 -1.18
C THR A 84 -11.30 -8.15 0.21
N HIS A 85 -11.10 -6.84 0.43
CA HIS A 85 -10.97 -6.28 1.77
C HIS A 85 -11.80 -5.01 1.90
N HIS A 86 -12.82 -5.00 2.77
CA HIS A 86 -13.72 -3.85 2.96
C HIS A 86 -13.76 -3.38 4.41
N VAL A 87 -13.38 -2.13 4.64
CA VAL A 87 -13.20 -1.57 5.99
C VAL A 87 -13.53 -0.09 6.05
N SER A 88 -14.15 0.33 7.15
CA SER A 88 -14.48 1.72 7.46
C SER A 88 -13.64 2.24 8.61
N ARG A 89 -13.25 3.50 8.55
CA ARG A 89 -12.62 4.23 9.65
C ARG A 89 -13.18 5.64 9.74
N GLY A 90 -13.94 5.91 10.79
CA GLY A 90 -14.68 7.18 10.85
C GLY A 90 -15.56 7.31 9.62
N THR A 91 -15.40 8.40 8.87
CA THR A 91 -16.13 8.65 7.62
C THR A 91 -15.47 8.03 6.39
N LEU A 92 -14.25 7.49 6.48
CA LEU A 92 -13.52 6.93 5.33
C LEU A 92 -13.88 5.45 5.13
N ASN A 93 -14.36 5.10 3.94
CA ASN A 93 -14.66 3.74 3.54
C ASN A 93 -13.63 3.27 2.51
N VAL A 94 -13.02 2.11 2.72
CA VAL A 94 -11.93 1.56 1.90
C VAL A 94 -12.30 0.18 1.42
N PHE A 95 -12.21 -0.06 0.12
CA PHE A 95 -12.49 -1.32 -0.53
C PHE A 95 -11.32 -1.74 -1.43
N LEU A 96 -10.91 -3.00 -1.34
CA LEU A 96 -9.92 -3.60 -2.20
C LEU A 96 -10.42 -4.88 -2.84
N GLU A 97 -9.96 -5.18 -4.05
CA GLU A 97 -10.17 -6.45 -4.75
C GLU A 97 -8.86 -6.93 -5.38
N GLN A 98 -8.57 -8.24 -5.29
CA GLN A 98 -7.54 -8.88 -6.09
C GLN A 98 -8.10 -9.14 -7.49
N VAL A 99 -7.77 -8.24 -8.43
CA VAL A 99 -8.36 -8.24 -9.78
C VAL A 99 -7.63 -9.15 -10.77
N SER A 100 -6.38 -9.51 -10.49
CA SER A 100 -5.59 -10.48 -11.27
C SER A 100 -4.62 -11.24 -10.38
N HIS A 101 -4.30 -12.50 -10.71
CA HIS A 101 -3.35 -13.33 -9.95
C HIS A 101 -2.05 -13.61 -10.74
N HIS A 102 -2.09 -13.64 -12.08
CA HIS A 102 -0.92 -13.82 -12.94
C HIS A 102 -0.94 -12.82 -14.10
N PRO A 103 -0.27 -11.66 -13.98
CA PRO A 103 0.45 -11.18 -12.79
C PRO A 103 -0.50 -10.76 -11.64
N PRO A 104 -0.02 -10.68 -10.39
CA PRO A 104 -0.83 -10.24 -9.26
C PRO A 104 -1.11 -8.74 -9.36
N VAL A 105 -2.39 -8.37 -9.36
CA VAL A 105 -2.85 -6.97 -9.38
C VAL A 105 -3.96 -6.79 -8.36
N SER A 106 -3.79 -5.80 -7.50
CA SER A 106 -4.78 -5.40 -6.50
C SER A 106 -5.29 -4.00 -6.83
N ALA A 107 -6.60 -3.82 -6.78
CA ALA A 107 -7.25 -2.53 -6.94
C ALA A 107 -7.76 -2.03 -5.58
N LEU A 108 -7.69 -0.72 -5.35
CA LEU A 108 -8.23 -0.05 -4.16
C LEU A 108 -9.12 1.12 -4.60
N HIS A 109 -10.27 1.23 -3.97
CA HIS A 109 -11.14 2.40 -4.01
C HIS A 109 -11.40 2.83 -2.57
N ALA A 110 -11.23 4.12 -2.27
CA ALA A 110 -11.64 4.67 -0.99
C ALA A 110 -12.34 6.00 -1.17
N THR A 111 -13.41 6.22 -0.42
CA THR A 111 -14.18 7.45 -0.44
C THR A 111 -14.61 7.80 0.97
N ASP A 112 -14.67 9.09 1.30
CA ASP A 112 -15.26 9.54 2.55
C ASP A 112 -16.76 9.85 2.40
N GLU A 113 -17.51 9.77 3.50
CA GLU A 113 -18.97 10.03 3.51
C GLU A 113 -19.34 11.45 3.08
N LYS A 114 -18.42 12.41 3.22
CA LYS A 114 -18.64 13.80 2.81
C LYS A 114 -18.31 14.05 1.34
N GLU A 115 -17.88 13.02 0.61
CA GLU A 115 -17.51 13.11 -0.81
C GLU A 115 -16.44 14.20 -1.07
N ILE A 116 -15.51 14.36 -0.12
CA ILE A 116 -14.40 15.33 -0.21
C ILE A 116 -13.18 14.66 -0.84
N VAL A 117 -12.97 13.38 -0.55
CA VAL A 117 -11.80 12.62 -0.95
C VAL A 117 -12.21 11.35 -1.69
N GLU A 118 -11.56 11.11 -2.82
CA GLU A 118 -11.60 9.81 -3.51
C GLU A 118 -10.17 9.31 -3.76
N MET A 119 -9.92 8.04 -3.51
CA MET A 119 -8.64 7.39 -3.80
C MET A 119 -8.86 6.19 -4.71
N ILE A 120 -8.05 6.08 -5.77
CA ILE A 120 -8.09 4.96 -6.71
C ILE A 120 -6.67 4.48 -6.94
N TRP A 121 -6.37 3.26 -6.52
CA TRP A 121 -5.06 2.66 -6.72
C TRP A 121 -5.17 1.37 -7.53
N CYS A 122 -4.18 1.12 -8.37
CA CYS A 122 -4.01 -0.13 -9.10
C CYS A 122 -2.55 -0.53 -8.91
N GLN A 123 -2.28 -1.63 -8.20
CA GLN A 123 -0.94 -2.00 -7.76
C GLN A 123 -0.56 -3.40 -8.25
N GLN A 124 0.54 -3.48 -8.98
CA GLN A 124 1.14 -4.73 -9.47
C GLN A 124 2.57 -4.87 -8.92
N PRO A 125 2.76 -5.59 -7.81
CA PRO A 125 4.09 -5.87 -7.27
C PRO A 125 4.87 -6.87 -8.14
N ALA A 126 5.97 -6.40 -8.73
CA ALA A 126 6.88 -7.16 -9.58
C ALA A 126 8.26 -7.32 -8.89
N PRO A 127 8.52 -8.49 -8.27
CA PRO A 127 9.81 -8.77 -7.64
C PRO A 127 10.88 -9.15 -8.67
N THR A 128 12.07 -8.57 -8.53
CA THR A 128 13.28 -8.89 -9.30
C THR A 128 14.37 -9.36 -8.35
N PHE A 129 15.00 -10.50 -8.67
CA PHE A 129 16.08 -11.07 -7.88
C PHE A 129 17.45 -10.74 -8.47
N SER A 130 18.37 -10.26 -7.63
CA SER A 130 19.74 -9.90 -8.01
C SER A 130 20.80 -10.68 -7.21
N GLY A 131 20.49 -11.92 -6.79
CA GLY A 131 21.42 -12.77 -6.03
C GLY A 131 21.40 -12.47 -4.53
N ALA A 132 21.91 -11.31 -4.13
CA ALA A 132 22.00 -10.92 -2.72
C ALA A 132 20.76 -10.17 -2.20
N SER A 133 19.86 -9.77 -3.09
CA SER A 133 18.66 -8.98 -2.77
C SER A 133 17.48 -9.26 -3.69
N VAL A 134 16.30 -8.85 -3.23
CA VAL A 134 15.06 -8.78 -3.97
C VAL A 134 14.62 -7.33 -3.99
N GLU A 135 14.35 -6.78 -5.17
CA GLU A 135 13.67 -5.51 -5.29
C GLU A 135 12.26 -5.74 -5.80
N VAL A 136 11.25 -5.33 -5.03
CA VAL A 136 9.85 -5.37 -5.43
C VAL A 136 9.46 -3.99 -5.92
N VAL A 137 9.40 -3.85 -7.25
CA VAL A 137 8.86 -2.66 -7.90
C VAL A 137 7.35 -2.78 -7.90
N VAL A 138 6.64 -1.74 -7.47
CA VAL A 138 5.17 -1.72 -7.51
C VAL A 138 4.75 -0.89 -8.72
N HIS A 139 4.36 -1.57 -9.79
CA HIS A 139 3.80 -0.92 -10.98
C HIS A 139 2.35 -0.48 -10.74
N GLY A 140 1.91 0.46 -11.57
CA GLY A 140 0.57 1.04 -11.53
C GLY A 140 0.52 2.39 -10.83
N LYS A 141 -0.67 2.98 -10.80
CA LYS A 141 -0.89 4.38 -10.37
C LYS A 141 -1.63 4.41 -9.03
N ARG A 142 -1.29 5.38 -8.20
CA ARG A 142 -2.05 5.78 -7.01
C ARG A 142 -2.60 7.17 -7.26
N GLN A 143 -3.91 7.32 -7.13
CA GLN A 143 -4.57 8.61 -7.23
C GLN A 143 -5.19 8.99 -5.88
N LEU A 144 -5.08 10.28 -5.57
CA LEU A 144 -5.83 10.96 -4.52
C LEU A 144 -6.52 12.15 -5.18
N LYS A 145 -7.84 12.21 -5.12
CA LYS A 145 -8.63 13.33 -5.62
C LYS A 145 -9.20 14.11 -4.46
N LEU A 146 -9.03 15.42 -4.49
CA LEU A 146 -9.69 16.35 -3.59
C LEU A 146 -10.86 16.98 -4.34
N LEU A 147 -12.04 16.38 -4.18
CA LEU A 147 -13.21 16.64 -5.01
C LEU A 147 -13.74 18.07 -4.85
N ASN A 148 -13.62 18.62 -3.64
CA ASN A 148 -14.00 20.01 -3.34
C ASN A 148 -13.07 21.06 -3.97
N HIS A 149 -11.84 20.69 -4.34
CA HIS A 149 -10.88 21.57 -5.00
C HIS A 149 -10.73 21.27 -6.50
N GLY A 150 -11.31 20.17 -6.98
CA GLY A 150 -11.13 19.72 -8.36
C GLY A 150 -9.70 19.30 -8.68
N GLU A 151 -8.93 18.84 -7.69
CA GLU A 151 -7.52 18.49 -7.85
C GLU A 151 -7.31 16.97 -7.87
N ASN A 152 -6.48 16.48 -8.79
CA ASN A 152 -6.13 15.07 -8.90
C ASN A 152 -4.61 14.88 -8.76
N TYR A 153 -4.22 14.27 -7.65
CA TYR A 153 -2.84 13.97 -7.33
C TYR A 153 -2.50 12.55 -7.77
N VAL A 154 -1.59 12.43 -8.73
CA VAL A 154 -1.12 11.14 -9.26
C VAL A 154 0.28 10.85 -8.73
N MET A 155 0.47 9.64 -8.21
CA MET A 155 1.75 9.21 -7.66
C MET A 155 2.04 7.72 -7.90
N ASN A 156 3.32 7.38 -7.89
CA ASN A 156 3.77 5.99 -7.83
C ASN A 156 4.02 5.56 -6.36
N SER A 157 4.65 4.40 -6.16
CA SER A 157 5.02 3.88 -4.84
C SER A 157 6.53 3.72 -4.73
N PRO A 158 7.11 3.81 -3.51
CA PRO A 158 8.49 3.38 -3.31
C PRO A 158 8.62 1.87 -3.53
N ASN A 159 9.82 1.42 -3.89
CA ASN A 159 10.15 0.01 -4.06
C ASN A 159 10.51 -0.63 -2.71
N LEU A 160 10.19 -1.91 -2.54
CA LEU A 160 10.60 -2.67 -1.38
C LEU A 160 11.91 -3.40 -1.69
N LEU A 161 13.00 -3.01 -1.04
CA LEU A 161 14.29 -3.70 -1.14
C LEU A 161 14.45 -4.64 0.04
N ILE A 162 14.56 -5.93 -0.25
CA ILE A 162 14.87 -6.96 0.73
C ILE A 162 16.28 -7.48 0.48
N ARG A 163 17.19 -7.27 1.44
CA ARG A 163 18.56 -7.76 1.37
C ARG A 163 18.71 -9.04 2.17
N LEU A 164 19.44 -10.01 1.62
CA LEU A 164 19.73 -11.30 2.25
C LEU A 164 21.14 -11.32 2.83
N PHE A 165 22.11 -10.75 2.12
CA PHE A 165 23.52 -10.72 2.50
C PHE A 165 24.13 -9.34 2.18
N PRO A 166 25.21 -8.91 2.87
CA PRO A 166 25.78 -9.50 4.10
C PRO A 166 24.96 -9.15 5.36
N ARG A 167 24.10 -8.13 5.29
CA ARG A 167 23.22 -7.72 6.39
C ARG A 167 21.76 -7.85 5.95
N PRO A 168 21.04 -8.86 6.46
CA PRO A 168 19.62 -9.01 6.21
C PRO A 168 18.83 -7.78 6.62
N GLY A 169 17.83 -7.39 5.82
CA GLY A 169 16.97 -6.26 6.15
C GLY A 169 15.98 -5.93 5.05
N VAL A 170 15.02 -5.08 5.39
CA VAL A 170 14.01 -4.55 4.46
C VAL A 170 14.01 -3.04 4.55
N ASP A 171 14.01 -2.37 3.40
CA ASP A 171 13.93 -0.93 3.29
C ASP A 171 13.06 -0.50 2.12
N TRP A 172 12.49 0.70 2.23
CA TRP A 172 11.89 1.40 1.10
C TRP A 172 12.97 2.17 0.35
N VAL A 173 12.99 2.02 -0.98
CA VAL A 173 13.98 2.64 -1.87
C VAL A 173 13.31 3.19 -3.14
N GLY A 174 14.08 3.92 -3.95
CA GLY A 174 13.65 4.42 -5.25
C GLY A 174 13.06 5.82 -5.19
N THR A 175 12.51 6.26 -6.31
CA THR A 175 11.96 7.62 -6.48
C THR A 175 10.45 7.57 -6.50
N VAL A 176 9.82 8.34 -5.62
CA VAL A 176 8.38 8.62 -5.64
C VAL A 176 8.16 9.96 -6.31
N SER A 177 7.40 9.97 -7.40
CA SER A 177 6.90 11.18 -8.04
C SER A 177 5.45 11.42 -7.61
N ILE A 178 5.12 12.68 -7.36
CA ILE A 178 3.76 13.15 -7.05
C ILE A 178 3.52 14.34 -7.96
N GLY A 179 2.42 14.36 -8.70
CA GLY A 179 2.05 15.47 -9.57
C GLY A 179 0.58 15.81 -9.46
N CYS A 180 0.25 17.09 -9.57
CA CYS A 180 -1.10 17.59 -9.71
C CYS A 180 -1.12 18.57 -10.89
N GLU A 181 -1.79 18.16 -11.98
CA GLU A 181 -1.83 18.94 -13.22
C GLU A 181 -2.57 20.26 -13.01
N GLU A 182 -3.63 20.25 -12.21
CA GLU A 182 -4.50 21.41 -11.97
C GLU A 182 -3.79 22.53 -11.20
N SER A 183 -2.88 22.18 -10.29
CA SER A 183 -2.05 23.15 -9.56
C SER A 183 -0.72 23.45 -10.27
N GLY A 184 -0.29 22.62 -11.22
CA GLY A 184 1.01 22.73 -11.88
C GLY A 184 2.20 22.48 -10.95
N LEU A 185 1.99 21.66 -9.91
CA LEU A 185 2.99 21.33 -8.89
C LEU A 185 3.41 19.86 -8.99
N GLU A 186 4.69 19.63 -8.76
CA GLU A 186 5.31 18.32 -8.72
C GLU A 186 6.24 18.16 -7.51
N ALA A 187 6.39 16.92 -7.06
CA ALA A 187 7.41 16.53 -6.10
C ALA A 187 8.13 15.27 -6.57
N GLU A 188 9.43 15.23 -6.27
CA GLU A 188 10.26 14.03 -6.36
C GLU A 188 10.85 13.72 -5.00
N LEU A 189 10.57 12.52 -4.48
CA LEU A 189 11.06 12.01 -3.21
C LEU A 189 11.95 10.79 -3.44
N TYR A 190 13.22 10.90 -3.07
CA TYR A 190 14.22 9.85 -3.15
C TYR A 190 14.31 9.12 -1.81
N TYR A 191 13.79 7.89 -1.77
CA TYR A 191 13.92 6.98 -0.64
C TYR A 191 15.26 6.26 -0.74
N LYS A 192 16.09 6.42 0.30
CA LYS A 192 17.41 5.80 0.35
C LYS A 192 17.45 4.67 1.37
N GLY A 193 17.81 3.49 0.89
CA GLY A 193 18.22 2.37 1.71
C GLY A 193 19.60 2.61 2.35
N PRO A 194 20.05 1.70 3.23
CA PRO A 194 21.37 1.77 3.83
C PRO A 194 22.48 1.74 2.76
N SER A 195 23.49 2.59 2.96
CA SER A 195 24.70 2.58 2.16
C SER A 195 25.52 1.31 2.42
N PHE A 196 26.15 0.78 1.37
CA PHE A 196 27.04 -0.39 1.40
C PHE A 196 28.16 -0.27 2.46
N LEU A 197 28.65 0.95 2.72
CA LEU A 197 29.75 1.24 3.66
C LEU A 197 29.33 1.41 5.13
N GLY A 198 28.09 1.11 5.52
CA GLY A 198 27.73 0.96 6.94
C GLY A 198 27.73 2.24 7.79
N PHE A 199 27.78 3.43 7.20
CA PHE A 199 27.57 4.68 7.95
C PHE A 199 26.14 4.73 8.48
N LYS A 200 26.00 4.62 9.82
CA LYS A 200 24.74 4.53 10.58
C LYS A 200 23.77 5.73 10.38
N GLY A 201 24.18 6.80 9.69
CA GLY A 201 23.46 8.08 9.64
C GLY A 201 22.35 8.23 8.59
N ASN A 202 22.37 7.48 7.48
CA ASN A 202 21.50 7.76 6.31
C ASN A 202 20.44 6.69 6.00
N GLN A 203 20.23 5.71 6.89
CA GLN A 203 19.20 4.70 6.69
C GLN A 203 17.81 5.33 6.71
N ARG A 204 16.90 4.84 5.86
CA ARG A 204 15.49 5.29 5.80
C ARG A 204 15.33 6.78 5.55
N SER A 205 16.33 7.39 4.92
CA SER A 205 16.27 8.81 4.59
C SER A 205 15.37 9.04 3.40
N VAL A 206 14.65 10.17 3.43
CA VAL A 206 13.91 10.71 2.30
C VAL A 206 14.49 12.07 2.01
N LYS A 207 14.87 12.29 0.75
CA LYS A 207 15.31 13.59 0.25
C LYS A 207 14.49 13.93 -0.97
N GLY A 208 14.31 15.19 -1.31
CA GLY A 208 13.49 15.52 -2.46
C GLY A 208 13.32 17.00 -2.67
N LYS A 209 12.37 17.33 -3.55
CA LYS A 209 12.02 18.70 -3.89
C LYS A 209 10.55 18.80 -4.25
N ILE A 210 9.96 19.97 -4.01
CA ILE A 210 8.68 20.40 -4.56
C ILE A 210 8.97 21.55 -5.54
N PHE A 211 8.41 21.49 -6.74
CA PHE A 211 8.70 22.43 -7.82
C PHE A 211 7.49 22.66 -8.72
N GLU A 212 7.52 23.75 -9.48
CA GLU A 212 6.52 24.04 -10.52
C GLU A 212 6.80 23.22 -11.78
N SER A 213 5.81 22.50 -12.31
CA SER A 213 5.95 21.64 -13.48
C SER A 213 6.45 22.38 -14.72
N LYS A 214 5.95 23.60 -14.97
CA LYS A 214 6.25 24.36 -16.20
C LYS A 214 7.63 25.00 -16.20
N THR A 215 8.04 25.56 -15.06
CA THR A 215 9.29 26.33 -14.96
C THR A 215 10.44 25.48 -14.41
N LEU A 216 10.14 24.31 -13.84
CA LEU A 216 11.05 23.47 -13.06
C LEU A 216 11.69 24.20 -11.87
N LYS A 217 11.12 25.35 -11.49
CA LYS A 217 11.61 26.15 -10.36
C LYS A 217 11.30 25.42 -9.07
N THR A 218 12.34 25.07 -8.33
CA THR A 218 12.19 24.47 -7.00
C THR A 218 11.66 25.51 -6.02
N ILE A 219 10.67 25.13 -5.22
CA ILE A 219 10.06 25.93 -4.16
C ILE A 219 10.58 25.45 -2.80
N TYR A 220 10.59 24.13 -2.57
CA TYR A 220 11.03 23.53 -1.32
C TYR A 220 11.99 22.36 -1.56
N GLU A 221 12.94 22.20 -0.65
CA GLU A 221 13.71 20.97 -0.48
C GLU A 221 13.06 20.11 0.62
N VAL A 222 12.93 18.81 0.37
CA VAL A 222 12.42 17.82 1.32
C VAL A 222 13.62 17.09 1.93
N GLU A 223 13.69 17.00 3.25
CA GLU A 223 14.70 16.17 3.92
C GLU A 223 14.20 15.56 5.22
N GLY A 224 14.69 14.36 5.53
CA GLY A 224 14.46 13.71 6.81
C GLY A 224 14.49 12.20 6.70
N HIS A 225 13.72 11.55 7.57
CA HIS A 225 13.59 10.09 7.60
C HIS A 225 12.12 9.69 7.70
N TRP A 226 11.68 8.76 6.86
CA TRP A 226 10.28 8.31 6.84
C TRP A 226 9.89 7.53 8.11
N ASP A 227 10.86 7.04 8.89
CA ASP A 227 10.63 6.41 10.18
C ASP A 227 10.74 7.39 11.37
N ARG A 228 10.99 8.68 11.11
CA ARG A 228 11.12 9.74 12.14
C ARG A 228 10.40 11.01 11.73
N THR A 229 11.11 12.01 11.25
CA THR A 229 10.56 13.32 10.91
C THR A 229 11.04 13.70 9.52
N VAL A 230 10.16 14.30 8.73
CA VAL A 230 10.49 14.91 7.44
C VAL A 230 10.08 16.37 7.47
N ILE A 231 10.99 17.23 7.03
CA ILE A 231 10.83 18.68 6.98
C ILE A 231 10.89 19.17 5.54
N LEU A 232 10.27 20.33 5.30
CA LEU A 232 10.50 21.17 4.14
C LEU A 232 11.43 22.32 4.52
N LYS A 233 12.33 22.67 3.61
CA LYS A 233 13.16 23.89 3.67
C LYS A 233 12.82 24.77 2.48
N ASP A 234 12.50 26.02 2.75
CA ASP A 234 12.27 27.03 1.71
C ASP A 234 13.60 27.36 1.02
N VAL A 235 13.65 27.27 -0.31
CA VAL A 235 14.88 27.58 -1.06
C VAL A 235 15.24 29.07 -1.03
N HIS A 236 14.23 29.94 -0.89
CA HIS A 236 14.38 31.40 -0.79
C HIS A 236 14.69 31.83 0.65
N ASN A 237 14.27 31.05 1.65
CA ASN A 237 14.61 31.27 3.06
C ASN A 237 15.07 29.97 3.74
N ARG A 238 16.33 29.59 3.54
CA ARG A 238 16.89 28.33 4.08
C ARG A 238 16.86 28.18 5.61
N LYS A 239 16.58 29.25 6.35
CA LYS A 239 16.38 29.21 7.80
C LYS A 239 14.94 28.81 8.19
N ALA A 240 13.98 28.99 7.30
CA ALA A 240 12.61 28.53 7.49
C ALA A 240 12.51 27.03 7.20
N SER A 241 12.07 26.26 8.20
CA SER A 241 11.80 24.84 8.05
C SER A 241 10.47 24.46 8.68
N THR A 242 9.69 23.65 7.97
CA THR A 242 8.36 23.20 8.42
C THR A 242 8.31 21.68 8.47
N VAL A 243 7.83 21.12 9.58
CA VAL A 243 7.60 19.67 9.70
C VAL A 243 6.36 19.28 8.90
N ILE A 244 6.54 18.42 7.91
CA ILE A 244 5.42 17.92 7.08
C ILE A 244 4.99 16.50 7.45
N TYR A 245 5.86 15.76 8.12
CA TYR A 245 5.58 14.39 8.55
C TYR A 245 6.34 14.05 9.84
N ASN A 246 5.66 13.32 10.72
CA ASN A 246 6.23 12.78 11.95
C ASN A 246 5.67 11.36 12.20
N ALA A 247 6.57 10.39 12.17
CA ALA A 247 6.33 8.99 12.37
C ALA A 247 5.71 8.68 13.74
N LYS A 248 5.96 9.50 14.77
CA LYS A 248 5.27 9.32 16.06
C LYS A 248 3.77 9.55 15.91
N ASP A 249 3.37 10.56 15.16
CA ASP A 249 1.96 10.91 14.94
C ASP A 249 1.24 9.82 14.14
N VAL A 250 1.98 9.13 13.28
CA VAL A 250 1.47 8.00 12.50
C VAL A 250 1.47 6.70 13.28
N PHE A 251 2.59 6.30 13.90
CA PHE A 251 2.79 4.95 14.46
C PHE A 251 2.46 4.81 15.94
N SER A 252 2.56 5.86 16.76
CA SER A 252 2.33 5.75 18.22
C SER A 252 0.86 5.58 18.60
N LYS A 253 -0.06 5.96 17.70
CA LYS A 253 -1.52 5.87 17.86
C LYS A 253 -2.14 4.73 17.04
N LEU A 254 -1.33 3.91 16.38
CA LEU A 254 -1.80 2.67 15.75
C LEU A 254 -1.98 1.61 16.83
N ILE A 255 -2.48 0.44 16.43
CA ILE A 255 -2.76 -0.72 17.31
C ILE A 255 -4.16 -0.67 17.94
N LYS A 256 -5.18 -0.40 17.13
CA LYS A 256 -6.45 -1.10 17.34
C LYS A 256 -6.77 -1.91 16.10
N THR A 257 -6.75 -3.23 16.25
CA THR A 257 -7.11 -4.17 15.20
C THR A 257 -8.53 -3.84 14.71
N PRO A 258 -8.76 -3.78 13.38
CA PRO A 258 -10.11 -3.66 12.86
C PRO A 258 -11.02 -4.76 13.41
N VAL A 259 -12.25 -4.41 13.74
CA VAL A 259 -13.23 -5.33 14.33
C VAL A 259 -14.39 -5.55 13.38
N VAL A 260 -14.88 -6.78 13.30
CA VAL A 260 -16.12 -7.09 12.59
C VAL A 260 -17.29 -6.56 13.40
N LYS A 261 -17.99 -5.54 12.88
CA LYS A 261 -19.20 -4.98 13.50
C LYS A 261 -20.48 -5.60 12.94
N ASP A 262 -20.47 -5.97 11.66
CA ASP A 262 -21.56 -6.69 11.01
C ASP A 262 -21.07 -8.00 10.39
N PRO A 263 -21.15 -9.12 11.14
CA PRO A 263 -20.77 -10.42 10.61
C PRO A 263 -21.62 -10.90 9.44
N LYS A 264 -22.89 -10.45 9.34
CA LYS A 264 -23.80 -10.87 8.25
C LYS A 264 -23.49 -10.15 6.94
N GLY A 265 -22.93 -8.95 7.03
CA GLY A 265 -22.47 -8.16 5.88
C GLY A 265 -21.12 -8.60 5.30
N LEU A 266 -20.39 -9.52 5.94
CA LEU A 266 -19.11 -10.02 5.43
C LEU A 266 -19.33 -10.92 4.20
N TRP A 267 -18.63 -10.62 3.11
CA TRP A 267 -18.58 -11.52 1.97
C TRP A 267 -17.68 -12.73 2.22
N ALA A 268 -17.99 -13.84 1.57
CA ALA A 268 -17.12 -15.02 1.56
C ALA A 268 -15.73 -14.75 0.93
N THR A 269 -15.61 -13.69 0.13
CA THR A 269 -14.36 -13.24 -0.49
C THR A 269 -13.53 -12.35 0.42
N GLU A 270 -14.05 -11.90 1.57
CA GLU A 270 -13.33 -11.00 2.48
C GLU A 270 -12.07 -11.68 3.03
N SER A 271 -10.93 -10.99 3.03
CA SER A 271 -9.62 -11.51 3.47
C SER A 271 -9.69 -12.14 4.86
N ALA A 272 -10.43 -11.54 5.80
CA ALA A 272 -10.60 -12.06 7.15
C ALA A 272 -11.38 -13.39 7.20
N VAL A 273 -12.24 -13.66 6.21
CA VAL A 273 -12.98 -14.91 6.05
C VAL A 273 -12.12 -15.94 5.32
N VAL A 274 -11.53 -15.57 4.18
CA VAL A 274 -10.70 -16.45 3.34
C VAL A 274 -9.52 -17.02 4.13
N TRP A 275 -8.83 -16.17 4.89
CA TRP A 275 -7.63 -16.53 5.64
C TRP A 275 -7.88 -16.70 7.15
N GLY A 276 -9.14 -16.72 7.57
CA GLY A 276 -9.52 -16.72 8.98
C GLY A 276 -8.94 -17.90 9.76
N GLU A 277 -9.16 -19.13 9.26
CA GLU A 277 -8.62 -20.34 9.90
C GLU A 277 -7.09 -20.31 9.94
N LEU A 278 -6.43 -20.00 8.80
CA LEU A 278 -4.97 -19.92 8.75
C LEU A 278 -4.42 -18.90 9.77
N SER A 279 -5.05 -17.74 9.88
CA SER A 279 -4.67 -16.69 10.82
C SER A 279 -4.81 -17.17 12.26
N GLU A 280 -5.92 -17.82 12.60
CA GLU A 280 -6.15 -18.42 13.92
C GLU A 280 -5.07 -19.45 14.27
N ARG A 281 -4.73 -20.37 13.34
CA ARG A 281 -3.69 -21.39 13.58
C ARG A 281 -2.31 -20.76 13.77
N ILE A 282 -1.95 -19.76 12.96
CA ILE A 282 -0.67 -19.03 13.11
C ILE A 282 -0.60 -18.32 14.47
N LEU A 283 -1.67 -17.63 14.87
CA LEU A 283 -1.74 -16.94 16.16
C LEU A 283 -1.68 -17.92 17.34
N GLY A 284 -2.32 -19.09 17.20
CA GLY A 284 -2.24 -20.20 18.15
C GLY A 284 -0.92 -20.99 18.11
N LYS A 285 0.01 -20.67 17.19
CA LYS A 285 1.26 -21.40 16.95
C LYS A 285 1.09 -22.89 16.60
N ASP A 286 -0.06 -23.25 16.02
CA ASP A 286 -0.36 -24.60 15.53
C ASP A 286 0.09 -24.74 14.07
N TRP A 287 1.38 -25.02 13.87
CA TRP A 287 2.01 -24.96 12.55
C TRP A 287 1.56 -26.06 11.58
N ASP A 288 1.16 -27.21 12.10
CA ASP A 288 0.67 -28.32 11.28
C ASP A 288 -0.71 -28.00 10.73
N LYS A 289 -1.65 -27.57 11.59
CA LYS A 289 -2.97 -27.12 11.13
C LYS A 289 -2.89 -25.86 10.28
N ALA A 290 -1.96 -24.95 10.57
CA ALA A 290 -1.71 -23.79 9.71
C ALA A 290 -1.31 -24.22 8.29
N ARG A 291 -0.49 -25.27 8.15
CA ARG A 291 -0.09 -25.78 6.84
C ARG A 291 -1.27 -26.38 6.09
N GLU A 292 -2.13 -27.12 6.78
CA GLU A 292 -3.35 -27.70 6.21
C GLU A 292 -4.33 -26.63 5.74
N ALA A 293 -4.62 -25.64 6.59
CA ALA A 293 -5.51 -24.53 6.26
C ALA A 293 -4.99 -23.72 5.06
N LYS A 294 -3.69 -23.42 5.04
CA LYS A 294 -3.05 -22.73 3.91
C LYS A 294 -3.18 -23.54 2.60
N ARG A 295 -2.89 -24.85 2.67
CA ARG A 295 -3.00 -25.75 1.52
C ARG A 295 -4.44 -25.83 1.01
N ALA A 296 -5.43 -25.87 1.90
CA ALA A 296 -6.84 -25.94 1.53
C ALA A 296 -7.27 -24.71 0.69
N VAL A 297 -6.90 -23.50 1.11
CA VAL A 297 -7.19 -22.27 0.36
C VAL A 297 -6.50 -22.28 -1.01
N GLU A 298 -5.20 -22.59 -1.04
CA GLU A 298 -4.39 -22.57 -2.28
C GLU A 298 -4.76 -23.69 -3.27
N GLU A 299 -5.21 -24.85 -2.80
CA GLU A 299 -5.68 -25.93 -3.69
C GLU A 299 -7.04 -25.57 -4.30
N LYS A 300 -7.97 -25.04 -3.48
CA LYS A 300 -9.26 -24.57 -3.96
C LYS A 300 -9.12 -23.49 -5.03
N GLU A 301 -8.18 -22.56 -4.85
CA GLU A 301 -7.88 -21.56 -5.89
C GLU A 301 -7.36 -22.22 -7.18
N ARG A 302 -6.46 -23.19 -7.07
CA ARG A 302 -5.91 -23.93 -8.23
C ARG A 302 -6.99 -24.75 -8.96
N GLU A 303 -7.94 -25.33 -8.24
CA GLU A 303 -9.11 -26.01 -8.81
C GLU A 303 -10.00 -25.03 -9.59
N LEU A 304 -10.41 -23.92 -8.96
CA LEU A 304 -11.23 -22.88 -9.62
C LEU A 304 -10.52 -22.25 -10.82
N GLN A 305 -9.19 -22.15 -10.80
CA GLN A 305 -8.42 -21.70 -11.95
C GLN A 305 -8.41 -22.75 -13.09
N ARG A 306 -8.27 -24.04 -12.77
CA ARG A 306 -8.34 -25.13 -13.76
C ARG A 306 -9.71 -25.21 -14.42
N GLU A 307 -10.78 -25.11 -13.63
CA GLU A 307 -12.16 -25.12 -14.12
C GLU A 307 -12.45 -23.96 -15.09
N ARG A 308 -12.09 -22.73 -14.70
CA ARG A 308 -12.22 -21.57 -15.61
C ARG A 308 -11.45 -21.76 -16.91
N ARG A 309 -10.22 -22.30 -16.83
CA ARG A 309 -9.41 -22.59 -18.03
C ARG A 309 -10.04 -23.67 -18.90
N SER A 310 -10.59 -24.75 -18.33
CA SER A 310 -11.25 -25.80 -19.11
C SER A 310 -12.53 -25.29 -19.79
N ASN A 311 -13.22 -24.35 -19.16
CA ASN A 311 -14.44 -23.74 -19.71
C ASN A 311 -14.16 -22.58 -20.68
N GLY A 312 -12.89 -22.17 -20.86
CA GLY A 312 -12.53 -21.00 -21.68
C GLY A 312 -13.00 -19.67 -21.07
N GLU A 313 -13.31 -19.65 -19.77
CA GLU A 313 -13.82 -18.48 -19.08
C GLU A 313 -12.69 -17.51 -18.69
N THR A 314 -12.88 -16.24 -19.00
CA THR A 314 -11.99 -15.17 -18.53
C THR A 314 -12.53 -14.58 -17.24
N TRP A 315 -11.65 -14.42 -16.24
CA TRP A 315 -12.04 -13.76 -14.99
C TRP A 315 -12.41 -12.29 -15.25
N VAL A 316 -13.57 -11.88 -14.76
CA VAL A 316 -14.01 -10.48 -14.76
C VAL A 316 -14.12 -10.04 -13.29
N PRO A 317 -13.31 -9.07 -12.83
CA PRO A 317 -13.41 -8.54 -11.48
C PRO A 317 -14.81 -7.99 -11.21
N LYS A 318 -15.30 -8.17 -9.99
CA LYS A 318 -16.67 -7.83 -9.64
C LYS A 318 -16.84 -6.33 -9.45
N HIS A 319 -15.88 -5.67 -8.81
CA HIS A 319 -16.03 -4.28 -8.34
C HIS A 319 -15.21 -3.27 -9.16
N PHE A 320 -14.26 -3.73 -9.96
CA PHE A 320 -13.43 -2.88 -10.80
C PHE A 320 -13.54 -3.24 -12.29
N THR A 321 -13.50 -2.22 -13.14
CA THR A 321 -13.17 -2.36 -14.55
C THR A 321 -11.67 -2.29 -14.69
N VAL A 322 -11.08 -3.24 -15.42
CA VAL A 322 -9.63 -3.38 -15.51
C VAL A 322 -9.20 -3.41 -16.97
N SER A 323 -8.17 -2.65 -17.29
CA SER A 323 -7.53 -2.63 -18.60
C SER A 323 -6.01 -2.75 -18.45
N TYR A 324 -5.35 -3.21 -19.51
CA TYR A 324 -3.90 -3.31 -19.56
C TYR A 324 -3.41 -2.87 -20.95
N THR A 325 -2.42 -1.97 -20.98
CA THR A 325 -1.64 -1.70 -22.18
C THR A 325 -0.16 -1.81 -21.87
N LYS A 326 0.67 -2.09 -22.88
CA LYS A 326 2.14 -2.19 -22.68
C LYS A 326 2.74 -0.85 -22.24
N GLU A 327 2.14 0.26 -22.66
CA GLU A 327 2.63 1.61 -22.42
C GLU A 327 2.20 2.15 -21.05
N ARG A 328 0.99 1.84 -20.60
CA ARG A 328 0.42 2.38 -19.35
C ARG A 328 0.40 1.39 -18.19
N GLY A 329 0.63 0.11 -18.47
CA GLY A 329 0.48 -0.96 -17.49
C GLY A 329 -1.00 -1.22 -17.18
N TRP A 330 -1.26 -1.70 -15.96
CA TRP A 330 -2.62 -1.96 -15.48
C TRP A 330 -3.29 -0.67 -15.01
N GLU A 331 -4.53 -0.47 -15.46
CA GLU A 331 -5.42 0.57 -14.99
C GLU A 331 -6.68 -0.07 -14.41
N CYS A 332 -7.05 0.37 -13.21
CA CYS A 332 -8.19 -0.14 -12.46
C CYS A 332 -9.13 1.05 -12.18
N SER A 333 -10.39 0.94 -12.58
CA SER A 333 -11.41 1.96 -12.31
C SER A 333 -12.56 1.32 -11.52
N PRO A 334 -13.02 1.94 -10.41
CA PRO A 334 -14.14 1.40 -9.66
C PRO A 334 -15.42 1.44 -10.51
N LYS A 335 -16.25 0.40 -10.41
CA LYS A 335 -17.56 0.36 -11.08
C LYS A 335 -18.62 1.17 -10.33
N GLN A 336 -18.44 1.33 -9.02
CA GLN A 336 -19.29 2.17 -8.19
C GLN A 336 -18.62 3.53 -7.99
N LYS A 337 -19.43 4.57 -7.92
CA LYS A 337 -18.95 5.94 -7.65
C LYS A 337 -18.41 6.10 -6.22
N TRP A 338 -19.06 5.41 -5.27
CA TRP A 338 -18.79 5.56 -3.84
C TRP A 338 -18.59 4.20 -3.18
N VAL A 339 -17.73 4.14 -2.18
CA VAL A 339 -17.53 2.97 -1.33
C VAL A 339 -18.52 3.05 -0.16
N PRO A 340 -19.43 2.07 0.00
CA PRO A 340 -20.38 2.07 1.10
C PRO A 340 -19.68 1.79 2.45
N PRO A 341 -20.34 2.07 3.59
CA PRO A 341 -19.88 1.61 4.90
C PRO A 341 -19.63 0.11 4.93
N ALA A 342 -18.59 -0.28 5.65
CA ALA A 342 -18.07 -1.63 5.68
C ALA A 342 -18.51 -2.42 6.91
N PRO A 343 -18.59 -3.76 6.79
CA PRO A 343 -18.83 -4.64 7.94
C PRO A 343 -17.67 -4.66 8.94
N ILE A 344 -16.45 -4.35 8.49
CA ILE A 344 -15.25 -4.24 9.32
C ILE A 344 -15.00 -2.77 9.65
N VAL A 345 -14.81 -2.45 10.93
CA VAL A 345 -14.54 -1.08 11.37
C VAL A 345 -13.18 -1.03 12.05
N ALA A 346 -12.27 -0.24 11.48
CA ALA A 346 -11.02 0.15 12.13
C ALA A 346 -11.35 1.20 13.22
N PRO A 347 -11.00 0.94 14.49
CA PRO A 347 -11.37 1.85 15.57
C PRO A 347 -10.83 3.26 15.33
N PHE A 348 -11.73 4.23 15.39
CA PHE A 348 -11.40 5.64 15.51
C PHE A 348 -11.22 5.96 17.00
N ARG A 349 -10.50 7.04 17.33
CA ARG A 349 -10.24 7.44 18.73
C ARG A 349 -11.51 7.32 19.57
N ASP A 350 -11.43 6.58 20.68
CA ASP A 350 -12.26 6.91 21.84
C ASP A 350 -11.67 8.24 22.33
N ILE A 351 -12.45 9.33 22.23
CA ILE A 351 -12.06 10.64 22.77
C ILE A 351 -12.00 10.55 24.29
#